data_AF-A0A4P6PAQ6-F1
#
_entry.id   AF-A0A4P6PAQ6-F1
#
_cell.length_a   1.000
_cell.length_b   1.000
_cell.length_c   1.000
_cell.angle_alpha   90.00
_cell.angle_beta   90.00
_cell.angle_gamma   90.00
#
_symmetry.space_group_name_H-M   'P 1'
#
loop_
_entity.id
_entity.type
_entity.pdbx_description
1 polymer ?
#
loop_
_entity_poly.entity_id
_entity_poly.type
_entity_poly.pdbx_seq_one_letter_code
_entity_poly.pdbx_strand_id
1 'polypeptide(L)'
;MKNLLILIVAAAVYLHFYPQPEVTKFYNEQVEAIKEFFSEHTSTKVRLKADKIYTDLEPKFNQFSLKEIERLKEITSSRTQVKVFYFDICETSKRDPSFHPNNEDLVCQAISKYRQYF
;
A
#
# COMPACT_ATOMS: atom_id res chain seq x y z
N MET A 1 -44.30 -13.08 -12.33
CA MET A 1 -43.48 -12.37 -11.31
C MET A 1 -43.37 -13.11 -9.97
N LYS A 2 -44.43 -13.79 -9.49
CA LYS A 2 -44.40 -14.58 -8.24
C LYS A 2 -43.42 -15.76 -8.26
N ASN A 3 -43.33 -16.48 -9.39
CA ASN A 3 -42.47 -17.66 -9.52
C ASN A 3 -40.96 -17.31 -9.55
N LEU A 4 -40.61 -16.10 -10.00
CA LEU A 4 -39.22 -15.64 -10.04
C LEU A 4 -38.72 -15.33 -8.62
N LEU A 5 -39.57 -14.69 -7.80
CA LEU A 5 -39.27 -14.43 -6.39
C LEU A 5 -39.10 -15.73 -5.60
N ILE A 6 -39.95 -16.72 -5.87
CA ILE A 6 -39.86 -18.04 -5.21
C ILE A 6 -38.54 -18.74 -5.56
N LEU A 7 -38.09 -18.67 -6.83
CA LEU A 7 -36.81 -19.24 -7.24
C LEU A 7 -35.61 -18.55 -6.58
N ILE A 8 -35.63 -17.22 -6.47
CA ILE A 8 -34.58 -16.45 -5.79
C ILE A 8 -34.52 -16.82 -4.30
N VAL A 9 -35.67 -16.90 -3.64
CA VAL A 9 -35.76 -17.27 -2.22
C VAL A 9 -35.31 -18.71 -2.00
N ALA A 10 -35.71 -19.65 -2.85
CA ALA A 10 -35.28 -21.04 -2.76
C ALA A 10 -33.77 -21.20 -2.95
N ALA A 11 -33.16 -20.46 -3.90
CA ALA A 11 -31.72 -20.48 -4.11
C ALA A 11 -30.95 -19.91 -2.90
N ALA A 12 -31.43 -18.82 -2.30
CA ALA A 12 -30.83 -18.23 -1.11
C ALA A 12 -30.91 -19.17 0.10
N VAL A 13 -32.05 -19.82 0.32
CA VAL A 13 -32.24 -20.82 1.37
C VAL A 13 -31.36 -22.05 1.12
N TYR A 14 -31.28 -22.54 -0.11
CA TYR A 14 -30.43 -23.68 -0.46
C TYR A 14 -28.95 -23.40 -0.20
N LEU A 15 -28.44 -22.23 -0.61
CA LEU A 15 -27.06 -21.81 -0.31
C LEU A 15 -26.81 -21.60 1.19
N HIS A 16 -27.83 -21.22 1.96
CA HIS A 16 -27.71 -21.04 3.40
C HIS A 16 -27.62 -22.37 4.17
N PHE A 17 -28.40 -23.39 3.76
CA PHE A 17 -28.50 -24.67 4.49
C PHE A 17 -27.62 -25.80 3.91
N TYR A 18 -27.12 -25.67 2.68
CA TYR A 18 -26.20 -26.63 2.04
C TYR A 18 -24.91 -25.94 1.59
N PRO A 19 -24.05 -25.49 2.52
CA PRO A 19 -22.74 -24.93 2.16
C PRO A 19 -21.88 -26.03 1.50
N GLN A 20 -21.78 -25.99 0.17
CA GLN A 20 -20.87 -26.84 -0.57
C GLN A 20 -19.44 -26.28 -0.43
N PRO A 21 -18.49 -27.02 0.18
CA PRO A 21 -17.18 -26.49 0.53
C PRO A 21 -16.36 -26.04 -0.67
N GLU A 22 -16.56 -26.64 -1.85
CA GLU A 22 -15.89 -26.28 -3.09
C GLU A 22 -16.31 -24.89 -3.61
N VAL A 23 -17.59 -24.54 -3.46
CA VAL A 23 -18.14 -23.25 -3.89
C VAL A 23 -17.70 -22.14 -2.94
N THR A 24 -17.58 -22.46 -1.64
CA THR A 24 -17.08 -21.53 -0.63
C THR A 24 -15.59 -21.26 -0.82
N LYS A 25 -14.81 -22.29 -1.18
CA LYS A 25 -13.38 -22.16 -1.44
C LYS A 25 -13.11 -21.29 -2.69
N PHE A 26 -13.79 -21.57 -3.79
CA PHE A 26 -13.71 -20.75 -5.01
C PHE A 26 -14.15 -19.30 -4.76
N TYR A 27 -15.23 -19.08 -3.99
CA TYR A 27 -15.68 -17.75 -3.61
C TYR A 27 -14.64 -17.00 -2.76
N ASN A 28 -14.06 -17.67 -1.75
CA ASN A 28 -13.06 -17.06 -0.88
C ASN A 28 -11.76 -16.73 -1.63
N GLU A 29 -11.27 -17.63 -2.48
CA GLU A 29 -10.08 -17.40 -3.32
C GLU A 29 -10.29 -16.24 -4.29
N GLN A 30 -11.46 -16.16 -4.93
CA GLN A 30 -11.82 -15.04 -5.81
C GLN A 30 -11.92 -13.73 -5.02
N VAL A 31 -12.55 -13.75 -3.84
CA VAL A 31 -12.70 -12.56 -3.00
C VAL A 31 -11.35 -12.06 -2.47
N GLU A 32 -10.43 -12.95 -2.11
CA GLU A 32 -9.09 -12.56 -1.70
C GLU A 32 -8.28 -12.00 -2.87
N ALA A 33 -8.26 -12.66 -4.02
CA ALA A 33 -7.58 -12.15 -5.22
C ALA A 33 -8.14 -10.79 -5.66
N ILE A 34 -9.46 -10.60 -5.58
CA ILE A 34 -10.12 -9.34 -5.88
C ILE A 34 -9.77 -8.27 -4.84
N LYS A 35 -9.71 -8.61 -3.55
CA LYS A 35 -9.26 -7.67 -2.50
C LYS A 35 -7.80 -7.27 -2.69
N GLU A 36 -6.94 -8.21 -3.05
CA GLU A 36 -5.52 -7.97 -3.30
C GLU A 36 -5.36 -7.06 -4.52
N PHE A 37 -6.04 -7.39 -5.62
CA PHE A 37 -6.09 -6.57 -6.83
C PHE A 37 -6.64 -5.15 -6.56
N PHE A 38 -7.75 -5.02 -5.84
CA PHE A 38 -8.29 -3.71 -5.48
C PHE A 38 -7.38 -2.98 -4.48
N SER A 39 -6.69 -3.65 -3.56
CA SER A 39 -5.74 -2.98 -2.66
C SER A 39 -4.54 -2.39 -3.42
N GLU A 40 -4.12 -3.05 -4.50
CA GLU A 40 -3.04 -2.62 -5.38
C GLU A 40 -3.50 -1.50 -6.34
N HIS A 41 -4.77 -1.51 -6.79
CA HIS A 41 -5.29 -0.59 -7.81
C HIS A 41 -6.15 0.58 -7.26
N THR A 42 -6.78 0.44 -6.09
CA THR A 42 -7.40 1.58 -5.35
C THR A 42 -6.37 2.41 -4.58
N SER A 43 -5.10 2.10 -4.79
CA SER A 43 -3.91 2.70 -4.23
C SER A 43 -3.70 4.17 -4.62
N THR A 44 -4.71 4.90 -5.12
CA THR A 44 -4.60 6.36 -5.35
C THR A 44 -4.36 7.10 -4.05
N LYS A 45 -5.09 6.78 -2.97
CA LYS A 45 -4.82 7.31 -1.62
C LYS A 45 -3.45 6.95 -1.07
N VAL A 46 -2.84 5.88 -1.58
CA VAL A 46 -1.57 5.34 -1.11
C VAL A 46 -0.40 5.89 -1.93
N ARG A 47 -0.54 6.01 -3.24
CA ARG A 47 0.38 6.70 -4.16
C ARG A 47 0.45 8.18 -3.84
N LEU A 48 -0.69 8.82 -3.56
CA LEU A 48 -0.76 10.19 -3.03
C LEU A 48 0.04 10.36 -1.73
N LYS A 49 0.25 9.31 -0.91
CA LYS A 49 1.05 9.39 0.32
C LYS A 49 2.54 9.24 0.08
N ALA A 50 2.95 8.38 -0.84
CA ALA A 50 4.35 8.25 -1.23
C ALA A 50 4.81 9.56 -1.90
N ASP A 51 4.00 10.11 -2.81
CA ASP A 51 4.23 11.41 -3.45
C ASP A 51 4.24 12.54 -2.41
N LYS A 52 3.37 12.48 -1.38
CA LYS A 52 3.33 13.46 -0.28
C LYS A 52 4.66 13.58 0.46
N ILE A 53 5.35 12.46 0.71
CA ILE A 53 6.66 12.46 1.39
C ILE A 53 7.69 13.24 0.57
N TYR A 54 7.69 13.06 -0.75
CA TYR A 54 8.55 13.82 -1.66
C TYR A 54 8.24 15.32 -1.59
N THR A 55 6.95 15.70 -1.73
CA THR A 55 6.54 17.10 -1.69
C THR A 55 6.78 17.77 -0.34
N ASP A 56 6.68 17.03 0.77
CA ASP A 56 6.96 17.56 2.11
C ASP A 56 8.46 17.88 2.32
N LEU A 57 9.33 17.24 1.54
CA LEU A 57 10.77 17.44 1.58
C LEU A 57 11.26 18.50 0.57
N GLU A 58 10.45 18.88 -0.43
CA GLU A 58 10.79 19.92 -1.43
C GLU A 58 11.35 21.21 -0.82
N PRO A 59 10.78 21.78 0.28
CA PRO A 59 11.32 22.99 0.89
C PRO A 59 12.74 22.83 1.45
N LYS A 60 13.20 21.59 1.64
CA LYS A 60 14.53 21.24 2.16
C LYS A 60 15.50 20.78 1.07
N PHE A 61 15.08 20.75 -0.21
CA PHE A 61 15.93 20.26 -1.31
C PHE A 61 17.23 21.05 -1.49
N ASN A 62 17.32 22.28 -0.97
CA ASN A 62 18.57 23.02 -0.92
C ASN A 62 19.68 22.34 -0.09
N GLN A 63 19.33 21.40 0.79
CA GLN A 63 20.28 20.59 1.57
C GLN A 63 20.66 19.30 0.86
N PHE A 64 19.94 18.93 -0.21
CA PHE A 64 20.11 17.69 -0.96
C PHE A 64 20.90 17.97 -2.24
N SER A 65 21.80 17.05 -2.56
CA SER A 65 22.40 16.98 -3.90
C SER A 65 21.39 16.42 -4.91
N LEU A 66 21.64 16.65 -6.20
CA LEU A 66 20.79 16.10 -7.27
C LEU A 66 20.66 14.58 -7.19
N LYS A 67 21.74 13.89 -6.81
CA LYS A 67 21.76 12.43 -6.63
C LYS A 67 20.87 11.98 -5.48
N GLU A 68 20.86 12.73 -4.38
CA GLU A 68 19.98 12.45 -3.23
C GLU A 68 18.52 12.70 -3.56
N ILE A 69 18.22 13.74 -4.34
CA ILE A 69 16.84 14.01 -4.81
C ILE A 69 16.36 12.88 -5.74
N GLU A 70 17.22 12.39 -6.63
CA GLU A 70 16.91 11.27 -7.50
C GLU A 70 16.65 9.99 -6.70
N ARG A 71 17.51 9.69 -5.72
CA ARG A 71 17.30 8.58 -4.78
C ARG A 71 16.00 8.73 -4.00
N LEU A 72 15.70 9.93 -3.50
CA LEU A 72 14.45 10.20 -2.80
C LEU A 72 13.25 9.91 -3.69
N LYS A 73 13.30 10.35 -4.96
CA LYS A 73 12.25 10.10 -5.95
C LYS A 73 12.04 8.61 -6.21
N GLU A 74 13.10 7.80 -6.25
CA GLU A 74 12.99 6.34 -6.35
C GLU A 74 12.24 5.76 -5.14
N ILE A 75 12.67 6.12 -3.93
CA ILE A 75 12.07 5.63 -2.68
C ILE A 75 10.59 6.02 -2.61
N THR A 76 10.26 7.26 -2.98
CA THR A 76 8.88 7.77 -2.94
C THR A 76 8.04 7.39 -4.16
N SER A 77 8.56 6.62 -5.11
CA SER A 77 7.80 6.21 -6.29
C SER A 77 6.67 5.22 -6.00
N SER A 78 6.76 4.49 -4.87
CA SER A 78 5.69 3.62 -4.40
C SER A 78 5.71 3.45 -2.88
N ARG A 79 4.54 3.12 -2.30
CA ARG A 79 4.44 2.79 -0.87
C ARG A 79 5.34 1.61 -0.48
N THR A 80 5.46 0.61 -1.35
CA THR A 80 6.30 -0.56 -1.09
C THR A 80 7.75 -0.15 -0.92
N GLN A 81 8.26 0.75 -1.77
CA GLN A 81 9.63 1.25 -1.66
C GLN A 81 9.83 2.11 -0.41
N VAL A 82 8.88 2.99 -0.07
CA VAL A 82 8.90 3.74 1.19
C VAL A 82 8.95 2.80 2.40
N LYS A 83 8.13 1.76 2.40
CA LYS A 83 8.06 0.77 3.48
C LYS A 83 9.37 0.00 3.62
N VAL A 84 9.90 -0.52 2.52
CA VAL A 84 11.19 -1.25 2.49
C VAL A 84 12.29 -0.34 3.01
N PHE A 85 12.41 0.88 2.48
CA PHE A 85 13.41 1.84 2.94
C PHE A 85 13.27 2.15 4.44
N TYR A 86 12.05 2.35 4.92
CA TYR A 86 11.81 2.64 6.34
C TYR A 86 12.27 1.52 7.27
N PHE A 87 11.89 0.27 6.96
CA PHE A 87 12.24 -0.86 7.82
C PHE A 87 13.69 -1.34 7.66
N ASP A 88 14.30 -1.16 6.49
CA ASP A 88 15.67 -1.60 6.25
C ASP A 88 16.71 -0.55 6.66
N ILE A 89 16.38 0.74 6.53
CA ILE A 89 17.31 1.85 6.80
C ILE A 89 16.88 2.59 8.07
N CYS A 90 15.69 3.19 8.10
CA CYS A 90 15.30 4.11 9.17
C CYS A 90 15.11 3.46 10.55
N GLU A 91 14.69 2.20 10.61
CA GLU A 91 14.51 1.44 11.87
C GLU A 91 15.73 0.56 12.21
N THR A 92 16.80 0.62 11.42
CA THR A 92 18.02 -0.14 11.68
C THR A 92 19.23 0.77 11.86
N SER A 93 20.39 0.19 12.13
CA SER A 93 21.67 0.91 12.13
C SER A 93 22.31 1.00 10.74
N LYS A 94 21.62 0.56 9.67
CA LYS A 94 22.14 0.63 8.30
C LYS A 94 21.99 2.04 7.76
N ARG A 95 22.83 2.39 6.78
CA ARG A 95 22.81 3.66 6.07
C ARG A 95 22.61 3.42 4.59
N ASP A 96 21.87 4.30 3.93
CA ASP A 96 21.83 4.35 2.48
C ASP A 96 23.05 5.15 2.00
N PRO A 97 23.98 4.54 1.26
CA PRO A 97 25.20 5.20 0.79
C PRO A 97 24.93 6.37 -0.18
N SER A 98 23.69 6.51 -0.64
CA SER A 98 23.26 7.59 -1.53
C SER A 98 22.96 8.88 -0.78
N PHE A 99 22.68 8.82 0.53
CA PHE A 99 22.34 9.98 1.35
C PHE A 99 23.50 10.44 2.23
N HIS A 100 23.66 11.75 2.33
CA HIS A 100 24.39 12.34 3.43
C HIS A 100 23.65 12.04 4.75
N PRO A 101 24.38 11.74 5.84
CA PRO A 101 23.80 11.45 7.14
C PRO A 101 22.60 12.28 7.58
N ASN A 102 22.76 13.61 7.54
CA ASN A 102 21.71 14.53 7.97
C ASN A 102 20.49 14.49 7.05
N ASN A 103 20.67 14.23 5.76
CA ASN A 103 19.59 14.17 4.79
C ASN A 103 18.81 12.85 4.93
N GLU A 104 19.50 11.74 5.19
CA GLU A 104 18.85 10.47 5.52
C GLU A 104 17.95 10.61 6.76
N ASP A 105 18.45 11.27 7.81
CA ASP A 105 17.68 11.51 9.04
C ASP A 105 16.42 12.35 8.74
N LEU A 106 16.53 13.35 7.86
CA LEU A 106 15.38 14.15 7.41
C LEU A 106 14.36 13.31 6.64
N VAL A 107 14.82 12.43 5.76
CA VAL A 107 13.96 11.50 5.01
C VAL A 107 13.25 10.55 5.98
N CYS A 108 13.97 9.94 6.92
CA CYS A 108 13.39 9.06 7.92
C CYS A 108 12.37 9.76 8.82
N GLN A 109 12.63 11.00 9.22
CA GLN A 109 11.67 11.84 9.96
C GLN A 109 10.43 12.19 9.13
N ALA A 110 10.57 12.39 7.82
CA ALA A 110 9.43 12.65 6.95
C ALA A 110 8.58 11.38 6.79
N ILE A 111 9.21 10.24 6.52
CA ILE A 111 8.52 8.96 6.34
C ILE A 111 7.79 8.52 7.62
N SER A 112 8.39 8.72 8.81
CA SER A 112 7.80 8.28 10.08
C SER A 112 6.43 8.92 10.38
N LYS A 113 6.18 10.15 9.91
CA LYS A 113 4.86 10.82 9.99
C LYS A 113 3.75 10.04 9.28
N TYR A 114 4.12 9.23 8.29
CA TYR A 114 3.21 8.44 7.47
C TYR A 114 3.22 6.96 7.83
N ARG A 115 3.94 6.52 8.87
CA ARG A 115 4.10 5.12 9.29
C ARG A 115 2.80 4.35 9.42
N GLN A 116 1.76 4.97 9.97
CA GLN A 116 0.44 4.35 10.14
C GLN A 116 -0.25 3.95 8.82
N TYR A 117 0.28 4.41 7.68
CA TYR A 117 -0.33 4.20 6.38
C TYR A 117 0.43 3.22 5.49
N PHE A 118 1.52 2.61 5.97
CA PHE A 118 2.29 1.63 5.19
C PHE A 118 2.61 0.30 5.86
#